data_AF-A0A7Y2JK22-F1
#
_entry.id   AF-A0A7Y2JK22-F1
#
_cell.length_a   1.000
_cell.length_b   1.000
_cell.length_c   1.000
_cell.angle_alpha   90.00
_cell.angle_beta   90.00
_cell.angle_gamma   90.00
#
_symmetry.space_group_name_H-M   'P 1'
#
loop_
_entity.id
_entity.type
_entity.pdbx_description
1 polymer ?
#
loop_
_entity_poly.entity_id
_entity_poly.type
_entity_poly.pdbx_seq_one_letter_code
_entity_poly.pdbx_strand_id
1 'polypeptide(L)' 'MSFRARHLLGIEHLAPDEITTLLDLADRYVDLNRQDMKHDDALAGLTQIN' A
#
# COMPACT_ATOMS: atom_id res chain seq x y z
N MET A 1 -1.71 3.12 -11.40
CA MET A 1 -1.12 2.18 -10.42
C MET A 1 -0.79 0.89 -11.13
N SER A 2 0.50 0.60 -11.32
CA SER A 2 0.99 -0.64 -11.91
C SER A 2 1.66 -1.43 -10.80
N PHE A 3 1.15 -2.62 -10.49
CA PHE A 3 1.79 -3.57 -9.60
C PHE A 3 1.44 -4.98 -10.07
N ARG A 4 2.43 -5.69 -10.61
CA ARG A 4 2.23 -6.97 -11.32
C ARG A 4 2.48 -8.17 -10.42
N ALA A 5 3.28 -7.98 -9.37
CA ALA A 5 3.59 -9.04 -8.43
C ALA A 5 2.33 -9.45 -7.65
N ARG A 6 2.11 -10.76 -7.51
CA ARG A 6 1.04 -11.30 -6.66
C ARG A 6 1.29 -11.04 -5.17
N HIS A 7 2.57 -11.04 -4.78
CA HIS A 7 3.01 -10.88 -3.40
C HIS A 7 4.17 -9.89 -3.34
N LEU A 8 4.20 -9.07 -2.27
CA LEU A 8 5.34 -8.20 -1.95
C LEU A 8 6.21 -8.90 -0.89
N LEU A 9 7.14 -9.75 -1.34
CA LEU A 9 8.05 -10.52 -0.47
C LEU A 9 9.44 -9.90 -0.33
N GLY A 10 9.72 -8.87 -1.14
CA GLY A 10 11.00 -8.19 -1.23
C GLY A 10 10.97 -7.17 -2.37
N ILE A 11 12.07 -6.43 -2.54
CA ILE A 11 12.15 -5.32 -3.51
C ILE A 11 13.01 -5.64 -4.75
N GLU A 12 13.77 -6.74 -4.76
CA GLU A 12 14.72 -7.08 -5.81
C GLU A 12 14.11 -7.14 -7.21
N HIS A 13 12.87 -7.62 -7.31
CA HIS A 13 12.19 -7.85 -8.59
C HIS A 13 11.28 -6.70 -9.02
N LEU A 14 11.21 -5.62 -8.24
CA LEU A 14 10.32 -4.51 -8.55
C LEU A 14 10.92 -3.65 -9.66
N ALA A 15 10.12 -3.39 -10.68
CA ALA A 15 10.49 -2.37 -11.66
C ALA A 15 10.33 -0.96 -11.06
N PRO A 16 11.03 0.05 -11.60
CA PRO A 16 10.94 1.42 -11.08
C PRO A 16 9.50 1.97 -10.98
N ASP A 17 8.62 1.66 -11.94
CA ASP A 17 7.22 2.11 -11.94
C ASP A 17 6.38 1.47 -10.83
N GLU A 18 6.73 0.24 -10.44
CA GLU A 18 6.08 -0.47 -9.33
C GLU A 18 6.56 0.10 -7.99
N ILE A 19 7.84 0.49 -7.88
CA ILE A 19 8.37 1.19 -6.71
C ILE A 19 7.65 2.53 -6.53
N THR A 20 7.56 3.35 -7.58
CA THR A 20 6.80 4.61 -7.52
C THR A 20 5.34 4.36 -7.13
N THR A 21 4.70 3.32 -7.67
CA THR A 21 3.32 2.96 -7.29
C THR A 21 3.18 2.67 -5.79
N LEU A 22 4.16 1.98 -5.17
CA LEU A 22 4.16 1.73 -3.73
C LEU A 22 4.40 3.00 -2.91
N LEU A 23 5.29 3.88 -3.36
CA LEU A 23 5.57 5.16 -2.69
C LEU A 23 4.34 6.09 -2.74
N ASP A 24 3.68 6.20 -3.90
CA ASP A 24 2.45 6.97 -4.04
C ASP A 24 1.33 6.42 -3.13
N LEU A 25 1.23 5.08 -3.00
CA LEU A 25 0.30 4.44 -2.07
C LEU A 25 0.62 4.77 -0.61
N ALA A 26 1.91 4.76 -0.25
CA ALA A 26 2.36 5.08 1.10
C ALA A 26 2.03 6.54 1.46
N ASP A 27 2.26 7.49 0.55
CA ASP A 27 1.94 8.90 0.76
C ASP A 27 0.44 9.12 1.03
N ARG A 28 -0.45 8.41 0.31
CA ARG A 28 -1.90 8.46 0.60
C ARG A 28 -2.23 8.00 2.02
N TYR A 29 -1.57 6.95 2.51
CA TYR A 29 -1.78 6.49 3.88
C TYR A 29 -1.12 7.42 4.92
N VAL A 30 -0.03 8.11 4.59
CA VAL A 30 0.51 9.19 5.44
C VAL A 30 -0.53 10.30 5.60
N ASP A 31 -1.15 10.74 4.51
CA ASP A 31 -2.20 11.76 4.56
C ASP A 31 -3.42 11.30 5.36
N LEU A 32 -3.88 10.04 5.18
CA LEU A 32 -4.94 9.45 6.02
C LEU A 32 -4.57 9.45 7.50
N ASN A 33 -3.35 9.03 7.85
CA ASN A 33 -2.89 8.95 9.23
C ASN A 33 -2.77 10.32 9.93
N ARG A 34 -2.65 11.40 9.15
CA ARG A 34 -2.62 12.78 9.63
C ARG A 34 -4.01 13.38 9.89
N GLN A 35 -5.08 12.75 9.38
CA GLN A 35 -6.44 13.19 9.64
C GLN A 35 -6.88 12.85 11.07
N ASP A 36 -7.84 13.61 11.61
CA ASP A 36 -8.43 13.34 12.93
C ASP A 36 -9.18 11.99 12.94
N MET A 37 -9.80 11.63 11.82
CA MET A 37 -10.44 10.33 11.61
C MET A 37 -9.55 9.45 10.72
N LYS A 38 -8.95 8.41 11.30
CA LYS A 38 -7.93 7.56 10.66
C LYS A 38 -8.46 6.24 10.12
N HIS A 39 -9.76 6.15 9.84
CA HIS A 39 -10.39 4.91 9.42
C HIS A 39 -10.59 4.90 7.90
N ASP A 40 -10.25 3.77 7.28
CA ASP A 40 -10.54 3.47 5.88
C ASP A 40 -11.00 2.01 5.78
N ASP A 41 -11.87 1.72 4.82
CA ASP A 41 -12.53 0.43 4.65
C ASP A 41 -11.71 -0.54 3.77
N ALA A 42 -10.45 -0.21 3.47
CA ALA A 42 -9.58 -0.99 2.59
C ALA A 42 -9.41 -2.46 3.00
N LEU A 43 -9.56 -2.78 4.30
CA LEU A 43 -9.49 -4.13 4.85
C LEU A 43 -10.84 -4.65 5.37
N ALA A 44 -11.96 -3.97 5.09
CA ALA A 44 -13.27 -4.36 5.59
C ALA A 44 -13.63 -5.79 5.15
N GLY A 45 -13.99 -6.64 6.11
CA GLY A 45 -14.33 -8.05 5.86
C GLY A 45 -13.12 -8.98 5.66
N LEU A 46 -11.89 -8.49 5.79
CA LEU A 46 -10.67 -9.30 5.73
C LEU A 46 -10.10 -9.55 7.13
N THR A 47 -9.37 -10.66 7.28
CA THR A 47 -8.57 -10.94 8.47
C THR A 47 -7.11 -10.68 8.15
N GLN A 48 -6.49 -9.74 8.87
CA GLN A 48 -5.05 -9.52 8.83
C GLN A 48 -4.38 -10.46 9.85
N ILE A 49 -3.38 -11.22 9.41
CA ILE A 49 -2.57 -12.11 10.25
C ILE A 49 -1.16 -11.54 10.29
N ASN A 50 -0.63 -11.24 11.48
CA ASN A 50 0.73 -10.75 11.72
C ASN A 50 1.45 -11.64 12.74
#